data_AF-G0QNW1-F1
#
_entry.id   AF-G0QNW1-F1
#
_cell.length_a   1.000
_cell.length_b   1.000
_cell.length_c   1.000
_cell.angle_alpha   90.00
_cell.angle_beta   90.00
_cell.angle_gamma   90.00
#
_symmetry.space_group_name_H-M   'P 1'
#
loop_
_entity.id
_entity.type
_entity.pdbx_description
1 polymer ?
#
loop_
_entity_poly.entity_id
_entity_poly.type
_entity_poly.pdbx_seq_one_letter_code
_entity_poly.pdbx_strand_id
1 'polypeptide(L)'
;MNIIDQFQNIWKQFCKPIRQNYSLFDLGPPIFQNDFCQYKRTDFQLQNKKNQEIVCSIYENPTIQSKYCILYLHSLNGSRIESKHIVQYAIQNGFSFVSFDFPGCGLSQGDYVTLGYSEQNDVEIIINYIKEVKKIPYISLWGRSMGAVTALLYSQKFPQNINCMAVDSPFLNIKSAGINIIKQKIDLPEFLLGRVMEFVRGQIKNNLDFDIEDVDCEKNLNNSSVPAIFIVSKEDKLISCENLNNRLNLTINIKNFNQKNNLFFQKIQLKIIQKITNLIIIRKYIKKMMRKIINKIQYKIIINKQLMIIIQIKMIIIANNIITKIFVLILIKIIIIIIIIIKIIIKIIIIIIFFKIFKKKMIIIITRINQIIKILQIIIALIFIKILKLVQVVQIIKIHSLIKT
;
A
#
# COMPACT_ATOMS: atom_id res chain seq x y z
N MET A 1 7.12 6.99 30.98
CA MET A 1 5.69 7.11 31.35
C MET A 1 5.60 6.73 32.81
N ASN A 2 5.04 7.58 33.67
CA ASN A 2 5.02 7.32 35.12
C ASN A 2 4.08 6.11 35.40
N ILE A 3 4.36 5.29 36.41
CA ILE A 3 3.53 4.12 36.76
C ILE A 3 2.08 4.57 37.04
N ILE A 4 1.93 5.73 37.67
CA ILE A 4 0.63 6.35 37.96
C ILE A 4 -0.14 6.65 36.66
N ASP A 5 0.52 7.15 35.61
CA ASP A 5 -0.11 7.42 34.31
C ASP A 5 -0.56 6.15 33.61
N GLN A 6 0.19 5.05 33.78
CA GLN A 6 -0.18 3.74 33.25
C GLN A 6 -1.44 3.21 33.93
N PHE A 7 -1.57 3.37 35.25
CA PHE A 7 -2.76 2.96 36.00
C PHE A 7 -3.98 3.86 35.71
N GLN A 8 -3.81 5.19 35.65
CA GLN A 8 -4.92 6.11 35.38
C GLN A 8 -5.54 5.90 33.99
N ASN A 9 -4.76 5.43 33.01
CA ASN A 9 -5.24 5.21 31.64
C ASN A 9 -5.57 3.74 31.32
N ILE A 10 -5.44 2.83 32.28
CA ILE A 10 -5.60 1.39 32.01
C ILE A 10 -7.02 1.03 31.55
N TRP A 11 -8.04 1.74 32.04
CA TRP A 11 -9.43 1.58 31.62
C TRP A 11 -9.66 1.87 30.13
N LYS A 12 -8.89 2.80 29.55
CA LYS A 12 -8.96 3.13 28.12
C LYS A 12 -8.54 1.94 27.26
N GLN A 13 -7.74 1.01 27.77
CA GLN A 13 -7.36 -0.19 27.02
C GLN A 13 -8.55 -1.12 26.76
N PHE A 14 -9.61 -1.01 27.56
CA PHE A 14 -10.83 -1.80 27.42
C PHE A 14 -11.81 -1.10 26.49
N CYS A 15 -12.04 0.18 26.71
CA CYS A 15 -13.14 0.90 26.09
C CYS A 15 -12.73 1.88 24.99
N LYS A 16 -11.43 2.16 24.80
CA LYS A 16 -10.94 3.03 23.73
C LYS A 16 -10.27 2.19 22.65
N PRO A 17 -11.00 1.77 21.60
CA PRO A 17 -10.44 0.92 20.57
C PRO A 17 -9.36 1.67 19.77
N ILE A 18 -8.36 0.92 19.28
CA ILE A 18 -7.46 1.39 18.24
C ILE A 18 -8.26 1.40 16.95
N ARG A 19 -8.53 2.61 16.43
CA ARG A 19 -9.27 2.78 15.17
C ARG A 19 -8.50 2.20 14.01
N GLN A 20 -9.13 1.27 13.29
CA GLN A 20 -8.62 0.78 12.02
C GLN A 20 -8.84 1.85 10.95
N ASN A 21 -7.75 2.42 10.44
CA ASN A 21 -7.81 3.36 9.32
C ASN A 21 -7.94 2.60 8.02
N TYR A 22 -8.94 2.96 7.22
CA TYR A 22 -9.14 2.39 5.89
C TYR A 22 -9.94 3.30 4.97
N SER A 23 -9.90 2.99 3.68
CA SER A 23 -10.64 3.66 2.63
C SER A 23 -11.78 2.78 2.10
N LEU A 24 -12.77 3.36 1.42
CA LEU A 24 -13.84 2.60 0.76
C LEU A 24 -13.32 1.60 -0.30
N PHE A 25 -12.10 1.81 -0.81
CA PHE A 25 -11.43 0.86 -1.71
C PHE A 25 -11.05 -0.44 -0.99
N ASP A 26 -10.68 -0.36 0.29
CA ASP A 26 -10.30 -1.52 1.09
C ASP A 26 -11.48 -2.48 1.31
N LEU A 27 -12.72 -1.98 1.26
CA LEU A 27 -13.94 -2.77 1.29
C LEU A 27 -14.22 -3.52 -0.04
N GLY A 28 -13.42 -3.28 -1.08
CA GLY A 28 -13.61 -3.83 -2.43
C GLY A 28 -14.38 -2.89 -3.36
N PRO A 29 -14.61 -3.30 -4.62
CA PRO A 29 -15.36 -2.47 -5.56
C PRO A 29 -16.85 -2.40 -5.16
N PRO A 30 -17.55 -1.28 -5.41
CA PRO A 30 -18.99 -1.17 -5.16
C PRO A 30 -19.83 -2.15 -5.97
N ILE A 31 -19.35 -2.60 -7.12
CA ILE A 31 -19.95 -3.67 -7.92
C ILE A 31 -18.88 -4.74 -8.10
N PHE A 32 -19.21 -5.97 -7.72
CA PHE A 32 -18.34 -7.12 -7.88
C PHE A 32 -19.07 -8.17 -8.69
N GLN A 33 -18.38 -8.76 -9.66
CA GLN A 33 -18.90 -9.86 -10.47
C GLN A 33 -17.77 -10.81 -10.83
N ASN A 34 -18.03 -12.11 -10.65
CA ASN A 34 -17.27 -13.21 -11.21
C ASN A 34 -18.23 -14.34 -11.60
N ASP A 35 -17.69 -15.43 -12.15
CA ASP A 35 -18.48 -16.57 -12.65
C ASP A 35 -19.41 -17.21 -11.60
N PHE A 36 -19.16 -16.98 -10.31
CA PHE A 36 -19.84 -17.65 -9.21
C PHE A 36 -20.63 -16.70 -8.29
N CYS A 37 -20.49 -15.38 -8.44
CA CYS A 37 -21.05 -14.40 -7.51
C CYS A 37 -21.08 -13.02 -8.15
N GLN A 38 -22.22 -12.34 -7.98
CA GLN A 38 -22.34 -10.92 -8.23
C GLN A 38 -22.99 -10.24 -7.03
N TYR A 39 -22.48 -9.08 -6.65
CA TYR A 39 -23.11 -8.23 -5.64
C TYR A 39 -22.83 -6.76 -5.90
N LYS A 40 -23.76 -5.93 -5.41
CA LYS A 40 -23.61 -4.49 -5.29
C LYS A 40 -23.51 -4.12 -3.82
N ARG A 41 -22.45 -3.40 -3.46
CA ARG A 41 -22.32 -2.71 -2.17
C ARG A 41 -22.99 -1.34 -2.27
N THR A 42 -23.84 -1.04 -1.29
CA THR A 42 -24.37 0.31 -1.05
C THR A 42 -23.94 0.75 0.33
N ASP A 43 -23.24 1.87 0.40
CA ASP A 43 -22.79 2.48 1.66
C ASP A 43 -23.85 3.49 2.15
N PHE A 44 -24.13 3.50 3.45
CA PHE A 44 -25.12 4.38 4.06
C PHE A 44 -24.74 4.72 5.50
N GLN A 45 -25.38 5.74 6.08
CA GLN A 45 -25.13 6.21 7.43
C GLN A 45 -26.42 6.17 8.24
N LEU A 46 -26.30 5.87 9.53
CA LEU A 46 -27.38 5.91 10.51
C LEU A 46 -26.93 6.76 11.70
N GLN A 47 -27.87 7.36 12.43
CA GLN A 47 -27.57 8.06 13.68
C GLN A 47 -28.04 7.22 14.87
N ASN A 48 -27.19 7.11 15.89
CA ASN A 48 -27.58 6.47 17.14
C ASN A 48 -28.24 7.43 18.13
N LYS A 49 -28.67 6.89 19.28
CA LYS A 49 -29.30 7.67 20.36
C LYS A 49 -28.40 8.78 20.94
N LYS A 50 -27.09 8.71 20.70
CA LYS A 50 -26.11 9.74 21.10
C LYS A 50 -25.79 10.72 19.95
N ASN A 51 -26.59 10.71 18.89
CA ASN A 51 -26.38 11.49 17.65
C ASN A 51 -25.03 11.23 16.97
N GLN A 52 -24.44 10.05 17.20
CA GLN A 52 -23.22 9.64 16.53
C GLN A 52 -23.56 8.95 15.22
N GLU A 53 -22.82 9.31 14.18
CA GLU A 53 -22.92 8.67 12.88
C GLU A 53 -22.29 7.28 12.89
N ILE A 54 -23.07 6.29 12.46
CA ILE A 54 -22.69 4.89 12.24
C ILE A 54 -22.61 4.66 10.74
N VAL A 55 -21.43 4.35 10.25
CA VAL A 55 -21.20 4.03 8.84
C VAL A 55 -21.45 2.55 8.57
N CYS A 56 -22.27 2.27 7.55
CA CYS A 56 -22.74 0.95 7.21
C CYS A 56 -22.51 0.64 5.72
N SER A 57 -22.47 -0.64 5.39
CA SER A 57 -22.45 -1.16 4.03
C SER A 57 -23.41 -2.35 3.95
N ILE A 58 -24.31 -2.32 2.96
CA ILE A 58 -25.12 -3.49 2.60
C ILE A 58 -24.65 -4.04 1.25
N TYR A 59 -24.51 -5.35 1.17
CA TYR A 59 -24.12 -6.10 -0.01
C TYR A 59 -25.30 -6.96 -0.43
N GLU A 60 -25.74 -6.77 -1.67
CA GLU A 60 -26.98 -7.39 -2.19
C GLU A 60 -26.71 -7.97 -3.58
N ASN A 61 -27.36 -9.08 -3.89
CA ASN A 61 -27.37 -9.57 -5.26
C ASN A 61 -28.24 -8.62 -6.11
N PRO A 62 -27.71 -7.99 -7.18
CA PRO A 62 -28.44 -7.00 -7.96
C PRO A 62 -29.65 -7.59 -8.73
N THR A 63 -29.69 -8.91 -8.94
CA THR A 63 -30.77 -9.57 -9.69
C THR A 63 -31.77 -10.30 -8.82
N ILE A 64 -31.41 -10.66 -7.59
CA ILE A 64 -32.25 -11.44 -6.68
C ILE A 64 -32.33 -10.73 -5.33
N GLN A 65 -33.53 -10.25 -4.99
CA GLN A 65 -33.78 -9.69 -3.66
C GLN A 65 -33.84 -10.82 -2.63
N SER A 66 -32.93 -10.80 -1.66
CA SER A 66 -32.93 -11.78 -0.58
C SER A 66 -33.96 -11.46 0.49
N LYS A 67 -34.58 -12.50 1.06
CA LYS A 67 -35.40 -12.40 2.27
C LYS A 67 -34.59 -12.57 3.56
N TYR A 68 -33.31 -12.94 3.45
CA TYR A 68 -32.43 -13.28 4.57
C TYR A 68 -31.22 -12.34 4.58
N CYS A 69 -30.88 -11.78 5.74
CA CYS A 69 -29.72 -10.92 5.91
C CYS A 69 -28.82 -11.45 7.03
N ILE A 70 -27.51 -11.47 6.79
CA ILE A 70 -26.52 -11.62 7.85
C ILE A 70 -26.03 -10.22 8.23
N LEU A 71 -26.25 -9.83 9.49
CA LEU A 71 -25.66 -8.62 10.08
C LEU A 71 -24.40 -9.01 10.86
N TYR A 72 -23.25 -8.52 10.40
CA TYR A 72 -21.96 -8.83 11.00
C TYR A 72 -21.55 -7.80 12.05
N LEU A 73 -21.25 -8.28 13.26
CA LEU A 73 -20.82 -7.48 14.41
C LEU A 73 -19.31 -7.73 14.65
N HIS A 74 -18.49 -6.72 14.37
CA HIS A 74 -17.03 -6.87 14.37
C HIS A 74 -16.42 -6.90 15.79
N SER A 75 -15.16 -7.32 15.87
CA SER A 75 -14.41 -7.42 17.13
C SER A 75 -13.94 -6.05 17.66
N LEU A 76 -13.45 -5.99 18.91
CA LEU A 76 -12.80 -4.79 19.42
C LEU A 76 -11.59 -4.43 18.54
N ASN A 77 -11.43 -3.14 18.19
CA ASN A 77 -10.45 -2.64 17.21
C ASN A 77 -10.73 -3.06 15.75
N GLY A 78 -11.85 -3.74 15.49
CA GLY A 78 -12.30 -4.11 14.16
C GLY A 78 -13.01 -2.98 13.42
N SER A 79 -13.51 -3.33 12.23
CA SER A 79 -14.31 -2.47 11.35
C SER A 79 -15.04 -3.34 10.32
N ARG A 80 -15.80 -2.73 9.41
CA ARG A 80 -16.40 -3.35 8.22
C ARG A 80 -15.43 -4.25 7.44
N ILE A 81 -14.14 -3.93 7.42
CA ILE A 81 -13.11 -4.73 6.73
C ILE A 81 -13.04 -6.16 7.26
N GLU A 82 -13.26 -6.37 8.56
CA GLU A 82 -13.16 -7.68 9.22
C GLU A 82 -14.04 -8.72 8.50
N SER A 83 -15.18 -8.26 8.01
CA SER A 83 -16.23 -9.06 7.36
C SER A 83 -16.02 -9.30 5.86
N LYS A 84 -15.07 -8.60 5.21
CA LYS A 84 -14.95 -8.54 3.73
C LYS A 84 -14.90 -9.93 3.07
N HIS A 85 -14.18 -10.87 3.68
CA HIS A 85 -14.01 -12.21 3.13
C HIS A 85 -15.26 -13.10 3.26
N ILE A 86 -16.22 -12.71 4.09
CA ILE A 86 -17.45 -13.45 4.34
C ILE A 86 -18.53 -13.06 3.34
N VAL A 87 -18.53 -11.80 2.88
CA VAL A 87 -19.51 -11.22 1.95
C VAL A 87 -19.79 -12.16 0.77
N GLN A 88 -18.76 -12.58 0.02
CA GLN A 88 -18.96 -13.41 -1.17
C GLN A 88 -19.67 -14.73 -0.84
N TYR A 89 -19.31 -15.37 0.28
CA TYR A 89 -19.94 -16.62 0.71
C TYR A 89 -21.39 -16.41 1.13
N ALA A 90 -21.70 -15.32 1.82
CA ALA A 90 -23.07 -14.98 2.21
C ALA A 90 -23.97 -14.79 0.97
N ILE A 91 -23.52 -13.97 0.02
CA ILE A 91 -24.26 -13.72 -1.23
C ILE A 91 -24.49 -15.01 -2.02
N GLN A 92 -23.46 -15.86 -2.14
CA GLN A 92 -23.56 -17.13 -2.85
C GLN A 92 -24.57 -18.10 -2.23
N ASN A 93 -24.85 -17.97 -0.92
CA ASN A 93 -25.83 -18.78 -0.22
C ASN A 93 -27.20 -18.07 -0.11
N GLY A 94 -27.41 -17.00 -0.90
CA GLY A 94 -28.70 -16.34 -1.00
C GLY A 94 -29.00 -15.36 0.13
N PHE A 95 -28.00 -14.93 0.91
CA PHE A 95 -28.17 -13.91 1.94
C PHE A 95 -27.75 -12.54 1.40
N SER A 96 -28.49 -11.49 1.76
CA SER A 96 -27.89 -10.15 1.83
C SER A 96 -26.92 -10.10 3.01
N PHE A 97 -25.93 -9.20 2.94
CA PHE A 97 -24.92 -9.07 3.99
C PHE A 97 -24.79 -7.62 4.41
N VAL A 98 -24.82 -7.34 5.71
CA VAL A 98 -24.61 -5.99 6.26
C VAL A 98 -23.41 -6.03 7.18
N SER A 99 -22.52 -5.06 7.01
CA SER A 99 -21.47 -4.74 7.96
C SER A 99 -21.46 -3.25 8.26
N PHE A 100 -21.00 -2.88 9.44
CA PHE A 100 -20.91 -1.51 9.91
C PHE A 100 -19.69 -1.36 10.82
N ASP A 101 -19.35 -0.11 11.16
CA ASP A 101 -18.38 0.18 12.22
C ASP A 101 -19.14 0.57 13.48
N PHE A 102 -18.89 -0.10 14.61
CA PHE A 102 -19.41 0.35 15.90
C PHE A 102 -18.94 1.79 16.20
N PRO A 103 -19.71 2.59 16.97
CA PRO A 103 -19.21 3.86 17.49
C PRO A 103 -17.84 3.69 18.17
N GLY A 104 -16.95 4.65 17.99
CA GLY A 104 -15.55 4.55 18.42
C GLY A 104 -14.64 3.75 17.49
N CYS A 105 -15.18 3.00 16.51
CA CYS A 105 -14.40 2.13 15.63
C CYS A 105 -14.42 2.61 14.17
N GLY A 106 -13.43 2.14 13.40
CA GLY A 106 -13.31 2.40 11.97
C GLY A 106 -13.55 3.87 11.59
N LEU A 107 -14.52 4.07 10.71
CA LEU A 107 -14.95 5.37 10.17
C LEU A 107 -16.23 5.91 10.86
N SER A 108 -16.83 5.19 11.82
CA SER A 108 -17.96 5.71 12.64
C SER A 108 -17.48 6.74 13.66
N GLN A 109 -18.38 7.65 14.06
CA GLN A 109 -18.12 8.66 15.09
C GLN A 109 -17.98 8.07 16.50
N GLY A 110 -17.74 8.93 17.50
CA GLY A 110 -17.52 8.54 18.90
C GLY A 110 -16.04 8.25 19.21
N ASP A 111 -15.72 7.94 20.47
CA ASP A 111 -14.33 7.67 20.88
C ASP A 111 -14.17 6.35 21.65
N TYR A 112 -15.28 5.83 22.16
CA TYR A 112 -15.30 4.71 23.09
C TYR A 112 -16.38 3.71 22.73
N VAL A 113 -16.13 2.46 23.10
CA VAL A 113 -17.09 1.35 23.10
C VAL A 113 -17.44 1.00 24.54
N THR A 114 -18.60 0.38 24.72
CA THR A 114 -19.11 -0.12 26.01
C THR A 114 -19.18 -1.65 26.06
N LEU A 115 -18.34 -2.30 25.24
CA LEU A 115 -18.10 -3.74 25.26
C LEU A 115 -19.36 -4.62 25.04
N GLY A 116 -20.38 -4.08 24.40
CA GLY A 116 -21.65 -4.74 24.10
C GLY A 116 -22.87 -4.02 24.68
N TYR A 117 -22.69 -3.21 25.74
CA TYR A 117 -23.78 -2.62 26.51
C TYR A 117 -24.63 -1.62 25.72
N SER A 118 -24.00 -0.60 25.12
CA SER A 118 -24.65 0.39 24.26
C SER A 118 -24.77 -0.12 22.83
N GLU A 119 -23.79 -0.93 22.40
CA GLU A 119 -23.69 -1.48 21.06
C GLU A 119 -24.93 -2.29 20.65
N GLN A 120 -25.61 -2.95 21.59
CA GLN A 120 -26.89 -3.63 21.31
C GLN A 120 -27.99 -2.66 20.82
N ASN A 121 -27.98 -1.40 21.27
CA ASN A 121 -28.95 -0.40 20.80
C ASN A 121 -28.58 0.10 19.39
N ASP A 122 -27.30 0.14 19.05
CA ASP A 122 -26.84 0.44 17.69
C ASP A 122 -27.26 -0.68 16.72
N VAL A 123 -27.13 -1.94 17.16
CA VAL A 123 -27.62 -3.12 16.42
C VAL A 123 -29.13 -3.05 16.18
N GLU A 124 -29.92 -2.65 17.17
CA GLU A 124 -31.38 -2.45 17.01
C GLU A 124 -31.70 -1.47 15.88
N ILE A 125 -31.00 -0.33 15.83
CA ILE A 125 -31.22 0.69 14.80
C ILE A 125 -30.91 0.13 13.39
N ILE A 126 -29.81 -0.62 13.27
CA ILE A 126 -29.43 -1.23 11.99
C ILE A 126 -30.45 -2.31 11.58
N ILE A 127 -30.92 -3.13 12.53
CA ILE A 127 -31.96 -4.13 12.29
C ILE A 127 -33.26 -3.48 11.81
N ASN A 128 -33.68 -2.38 12.44
CA ASN A 128 -34.87 -1.65 12.04
C ASN A 128 -34.71 -1.07 10.64
N TYR A 129 -33.55 -0.50 10.31
CA TYR A 129 -33.26 -0.09 8.92
C TYR A 129 -33.36 -1.25 7.92
N ILE A 130 -32.79 -2.42 8.24
CA ILE A 130 -32.85 -3.60 7.37
C ILE A 130 -34.29 -4.07 7.15
N LYS A 131 -35.11 -4.11 8.21
CA LYS A 131 -36.51 -4.55 8.12
C LYS A 131 -37.42 -3.53 7.46
N GLU A 132 -37.30 -2.26 7.85
CA GLU A 132 -38.25 -1.21 7.48
C GLU A 132 -37.89 -0.54 6.15
N VAL A 133 -36.61 -0.31 5.88
CA VAL A 133 -36.15 0.37 4.65
C VAL A 133 -35.80 -0.65 3.59
N LYS A 134 -35.00 -1.66 3.92
CA LYS A 134 -34.58 -2.70 2.97
C LYS A 134 -35.60 -3.82 2.77
N LYS A 135 -36.64 -3.87 3.61
CA LYS A 135 -37.72 -4.86 3.54
C LYS A 135 -37.23 -6.31 3.60
N ILE A 136 -36.14 -6.55 4.36
CA ILE A 136 -35.59 -7.90 4.56
C ILE A 136 -36.06 -8.41 5.94
N PRO A 137 -37.00 -9.38 5.99
CA PRO A 137 -37.67 -9.75 7.24
C PRO A 137 -36.84 -10.65 8.14
N TYR A 138 -35.98 -11.51 7.58
CA TYR A 138 -35.23 -12.50 8.34
C TYR A 138 -33.78 -12.07 8.53
N ILE A 139 -33.35 -11.94 9.78
CA ILE A 139 -32.02 -11.43 10.13
C ILE A 139 -31.30 -12.41 11.04
N SER A 140 -30.08 -12.76 10.65
CA SER A 140 -29.14 -13.53 11.46
C SER A 140 -27.98 -12.65 11.90
N LEU A 141 -27.54 -12.79 13.15
CA LEU A 141 -26.34 -12.09 13.63
C LEU A 141 -25.11 -12.97 13.46
N TRP A 142 -24.00 -12.40 13.02
CA TRP A 142 -22.68 -13.00 13.18
C TRP A 142 -21.81 -12.06 13.98
N GLY A 143 -21.59 -12.37 15.25
CA GLY A 143 -20.70 -11.59 16.09
C GLY A 143 -19.36 -12.27 16.32
N ARG A 144 -18.29 -11.48 16.37
CA ARG A 144 -16.94 -11.94 16.76
C ARG A 144 -16.40 -11.17 17.95
N SER A 145 -15.91 -11.87 18.98
CA SER A 145 -15.38 -11.29 20.22
C SER A 145 -16.38 -10.30 20.86
N MET A 146 -16.05 -9.00 20.93
CA MET A 146 -17.00 -7.96 21.38
C MET A 146 -18.33 -7.99 20.62
N GLY A 147 -18.30 -8.21 19.31
CA GLY A 147 -19.52 -8.36 18.51
C GLY A 147 -20.32 -9.61 18.87
N ALA A 148 -19.66 -10.69 19.30
CA ALA A 148 -20.34 -11.90 19.77
C ALA A 148 -21.08 -11.65 21.09
N VAL A 149 -20.46 -10.90 22.01
CA VAL A 149 -21.09 -10.43 23.26
C VAL A 149 -22.28 -9.53 22.96
N THR A 150 -22.11 -8.59 22.02
CA THR A 150 -23.19 -7.71 21.57
C THR A 150 -24.37 -8.52 21.01
N ALA A 151 -24.11 -9.55 20.21
CA ALA A 151 -25.16 -10.42 19.67
C ALA A 151 -25.91 -11.16 20.79
N LEU A 152 -25.19 -11.69 21.78
CA LEU A 152 -25.79 -12.38 22.93
C LEU A 152 -26.69 -11.44 23.74
N LEU A 153 -26.17 -10.28 24.14
CA LEU A 153 -26.95 -9.28 24.90
C LEU A 153 -28.17 -8.80 24.11
N TYR A 154 -27.99 -8.51 22.83
CA TYR A 154 -29.09 -8.13 21.95
C TYR A 154 -30.16 -9.22 21.88
N SER A 155 -29.77 -10.49 21.71
CA SER A 155 -30.71 -11.61 21.63
C SER A 155 -31.51 -11.83 22.90
N GLN A 156 -30.95 -11.50 24.07
CA GLN A 156 -31.63 -11.59 25.35
C GLN A 156 -32.67 -10.48 25.51
N LYS A 157 -32.37 -9.30 24.96
CA LYS A 157 -33.25 -8.12 25.04
C LYS A 157 -34.35 -8.13 23.99
N PHE A 158 -34.05 -8.61 22.77
CA PHE A 158 -34.96 -8.60 21.62
C PHE A 158 -34.96 -9.94 20.85
N PRO A 159 -35.30 -11.08 21.50
CA PRO A 159 -35.21 -12.41 20.89
C PRO A 159 -36.06 -12.57 19.61
N GLN A 160 -37.18 -11.85 19.51
CA GLN A 160 -38.09 -11.87 18.36
C GLN A 160 -37.54 -11.12 17.13
N ASN A 161 -36.49 -10.31 17.30
CA ASN A 161 -35.98 -9.47 16.23
C ASN A 161 -34.99 -10.20 15.31
N ILE A 162 -34.47 -11.36 15.71
CA ILE A 162 -33.47 -12.14 14.97
C ILE A 162 -33.85 -13.62 14.90
N ASN A 163 -33.40 -14.31 13.86
CA ASN A 163 -33.75 -15.71 13.60
C ASN A 163 -32.72 -16.70 14.13
N CYS A 164 -31.45 -16.34 14.11
CA CYS A 164 -30.36 -17.14 14.66
C CYS A 164 -29.08 -16.30 14.78
N MET A 165 -28.08 -16.85 15.46
CA MET A 165 -26.78 -16.19 15.62
C MET A 165 -25.59 -17.15 15.51
N ALA A 166 -24.51 -16.65 14.90
CA ALA A 166 -23.17 -17.22 15.01
C ALA A 166 -22.36 -16.39 16.01
N VAL A 167 -21.91 -17.05 17.07
CA VAL A 167 -21.26 -16.43 18.23
C VAL A 167 -19.81 -16.89 18.26
N ASP A 168 -18.92 -16.10 17.67
CA ASP A 168 -17.50 -16.43 17.51
C ASP A 168 -16.66 -15.84 18.65
N SER A 169 -16.13 -16.73 19.48
CA SER A 169 -15.22 -16.46 20.58
C SER A 169 -15.76 -15.36 21.53
N PRO A 170 -16.95 -15.54 22.16
CA PRO A 170 -17.52 -14.58 23.11
C PRO A 170 -16.83 -14.66 24.47
N PHE A 171 -16.70 -13.52 25.16
CA PHE A 171 -16.49 -13.55 26.60
C PHE A 171 -17.84 -13.45 27.31
N LEU A 172 -18.03 -14.19 28.40
CA LEU A 172 -19.33 -14.22 29.09
C LEU A 172 -19.48 -13.08 30.11
N ASN A 173 -18.37 -12.61 30.67
CA ASN A 173 -18.30 -11.43 31.52
C ASN A 173 -16.98 -10.69 31.31
N ILE A 174 -17.00 -9.37 31.47
CA ILE A 174 -15.82 -8.50 31.26
C ILE A 174 -14.74 -8.80 32.30
N LYS A 175 -15.12 -9.15 33.54
CA LYS A 175 -14.17 -9.37 34.64
C LYS A 175 -13.16 -10.48 34.32
N SER A 176 -13.63 -11.64 33.84
CA SER A 176 -12.77 -12.76 33.48
C SER A 176 -11.88 -12.45 32.27
N ALA A 177 -12.45 -11.83 31.23
CA ALA A 177 -11.69 -11.40 30.06
C ALA A 177 -10.62 -10.36 30.43
N GLY A 178 -10.95 -9.40 31.30
CA GLY A 178 -10.06 -8.33 31.69
C GLY A 178 -8.91 -8.78 32.58
N ILE A 179 -9.14 -9.74 33.49
CA ILE A 179 -8.08 -10.37 34.25
C ILE A 179 -7.06 -11.02 33.29
N ASN A 180 -7.52 -11.73 32.26
CA ASN A 180 -6.61 -12.35 31.28
C ASN A 180 -5.83 -11.31 30.47
N ILE A 181 -6.46 -10.21 30.06
CA ILE A 181 -5.79 -9.10 29.36
C ILE A 181 -4.72 -8.46 30.25
N ILE A 182 -5.00 -8.23 31.53
CA ILE A 182 -4.04 -7.66 32.48
C ILE A 182 -2.86 -8.61 32.69
N LYS A 183 -3.11 -9.90 32.95
CA LYS A 183 -2.07 -10.93 33.14
C LYS A 183 -1.11 -11.02 31.95
N GLN A 184 -1.58 -10.81 30.73
CA GLN A 184 -0.74 -10.86 29.53
C GLN A 184 0.19 -9.64 29.37
N LYS A 185 -0.13 -8.52 30.02
CA LYS A 185 0.59 -7.24 29.84
C LYS A 185 1.43 -6.85 31.04
N ILE A 186 1.00 -7.22 32.24
CA ILE A 186 1.62 -6.82 33.50
C ILE A 186 1.78 -8.05 34.35
N ASP A 187 3.00 -8.28 34.83
CA ASP A 187 3.30 -9.34 35.76
C ASP A 187 2.89 -8.89 37.18
N LEU A 188 1.65 -9.20 37.56
CA LEU A 188 1.06 -8.87 38.85
C LEU A 188 0.67 -10.15 39.61
N PRO A 189 0.91 -10.20 40.93
CA PRO A 189 0.36 -11.24 41.79
C PRO A 189 -1.16 -11.37 41.65
N GLU A 190 -1.66 -12.60 41.60
CA GLU A 190 -3.07 -12.89 41.31
C GLU A 190 -4.05 -12.23 42.30
N PHE A 191 -3.66 -12.10 43.56
CA PHE A 191 -4.46 -11.45 44.60
C PHE A 191 -4.67 -9.94 44.36
N LEU A 192 -3.83 -9.28 43.54
CA LEU A 192 -3.98 -7.86 43.19
C LEU A 192 -4.89 -7.64 41.98
N LEU A 193 -5.06 -8.63 41.11
CA LEU A 193 -5.81 -8.48 39.86
C LEU A 193 -7.26 -8.10 40.08
N GLY A 194 -7.90 -8.65 41.13
CA GLY A 194 -9.27 -8.29 41.50
C GLY A 194 -9.39 -6.81 41.87
N ARG A 195 -8.45 -6.26 42.64
CA ARG A 195 -8.45 -4.84 43.04
C ARG A 195 -8.21 -3.92 41.85
N VAL A 196 -7.30 -4.31 40.95
CA VAL A 196 -7.07 -3.55 39.71
C VAL A 196 -8.33 -3.53 38.85
N MET A 197 -9.06 -4.66 38.74
CA MET A 197 -10.32 -4.70 38.01
C MET A 197 -11.41 -3.84 38.64
N GLU A 198 -11.55 -3.80 39.96
CA GLU A 198 -12.51 -2.90 40.62
C GLU A 198 -12.14 -1.42 40.40
N PHE A 199 -10.84 -1.08 40.39
CA PHE A 199 -10.39 0.25 40.03
C PHE A 199 -10.73 0.60 38.57
N VAL A 200 -10.48 -0.32 37.63
CA VAL A 200 -10.87 -0.17 36.22
C VAL A 200 -12.37 0.05 36.07
N ARG A 201 -13.18 -0.74 36.76
CA ARG A 201 -14.64 -0.60 36.78
C ARG A 201 -15.06 0.79 37.24
N GLY A 202 -14.49 1.28 38.34
CA GLY A 202 -14.78 2.63 38.83
C GLY A 202 -14.46 3.72 37.81
N GLN A 203 -13.33 3.59 37.10
CA GLN A 203 -12.98 4.52 36.02
C GLN A 203 -13.95 4.42 34.83
N ILE A 204 -14.34 3.21 34.41
CA ILE A 204 -15.30 3.02 33.32
C ILE A 204 -16.65 3.65 33.67
N LYS A 205 -17.18 3.39 34.87
CA LYS A 205 -18.41 3.99 35.36
C LYS A 205 -18.38 5.52 35.30
N ASN A 206 -17.32 6.12 35.84
CA ASN A 206 -17.21 7.57 35.93
C ASN A 206 -17.04 8.26 34.57
N ASN A 207 -16.45 7.57 33.57
CA ASN A 207 -16.15 8.17 32.27
C ASN A 207 -17.16 7.83 31.16
N LEU A 208 -17.87 6.70 31.26
CA LEU A 208 -18.70 6.16 30.16
C LEU A 208 -20.16 5.88 30.54
N ASP A 209 -20.55 6.17 31.79
CA ASP A 209 -21.93 6.08 32.27
C ASP A 209 -22.56 4.69 32.09
N PHE A 210 -21.77 3.63 32.31
CA PHE A 210 -22.25 2.24 32.39
C PHE A 210 -21.38 1.40 33.34
N ASP A 211 -21.95 0.31 33.87
CA ASP A 211 -21.22 -0.67 34.67
C ASP A 211 -20.78 -1.86 33.81
N ILE A 212 -19.51 -2.28 33.95
CA ILE A 212 -19.04 -3.50 33.27
C ILE A 212 -19.77 -4.77 33.72
N GLU A 213 -20.36 -4.76 34.92
CA GLU A 213 -21.17 -5.87 35.42
C GLU A 213 -22.57 -5.93 34.77
N ASP A 214 -22.97 -4.89 34.02
CA ASP A 214 -24.17 -4.92 33.19
C ASP A 214 -23.93 -5.66 31.86
N VAL A 215 -22.67 -5.93 31.50
CA VAL A 215 -22.27 -6.79 30.38
C VAL A 215 -22.10 -8.21 30.88
N ASP A 216 -23.25 -8.81 31.20
CA ASP A 216 -23.34 -10.17 31.72
C ASP A 216 -24.19 -11.02 30.80
N CYS A 217 -23.51 -11.81 29.96
CA CYS A 217 -24.18 -12.74 29.06
C CYS A 217 -24.80 -13.92 29.83
N GLU A 218 -24.35 -14.25 31.04
CA GLU A 218 -24.70 -15.48 31.76
C GLU A 218 -26.10 -15.46 32.34
N LYS A 219 -26.54 -14.30 32.84
CA LYS A 219 -27.84 -14.13 33.52
C LYS A 219 -29.02 -14.76 32.79
N ASN A 220 -29.04 -14.73 31.46
CA ASN A 220 -30.17 -15.21 30.66
C ASN A 220 -29.79 -16.20 29.56
N LEU A 221 -28.58 -16.77 29.61
CA LEU A 221 -28.09 -17.68 28.56
C LEU A 221 -28.96 -18.94 28.40
N ASN A 222 -29.43 -19.50 29.51
CA ASN A 222 -30.28 -20.70 29.52
C ASN A 222 -31.73 -20.46 29.05
N ASN A 223 -32.17 -19.19 29.01
CA ASN A 223 -33.54 -18.81 28.65
C ASN A 223 -33.64 -18.26 27.22
N SER A 224 -32.54 -18.30 26.45
CA SER A 224 -32.55 -17.81 25.07
C SER A 224 -33.36 -18.73 24.16
N SER A 225 -34.37 -18.18 23.50
CA SER A 225 -35.15 -18.87 22.45
C SER A 225 -34.50 -18.78 21.07
N VAL A 226 -33.43 -17.98 20.91
CA VAL A 226 -32.78 -17.75 19.61
C VAL A 226 -31.73 -18.83 19.35
N PRO A 227 -31.86 -19.63 18.26
CA PRO A 227 -30.86 -20.62 17.88
C PRO A 227 -29.47 -20.00 17.70
N ALA A 228 -28.46 -20.58 18.36
CA ALA A 228 -27.09 -20.07 18.34
C ALA A 228 -26.08 -21.18 18.02
N ILE A 229 -25.08 -20.86 17.20
CA ILE A 229 -23.87 -21.67 17.06
C ILE A 229 -22.69 -20.94 17.71
N PHE A 230 -22.03 -21.60 18.65
CA PHE A 230 -20.83 -21.08 19.31
C PHE A 230 -19.58 -21.60 18.60
N ILE A 231 -18.68 -20.69 18.23
CA ILE A 231 -17.42 -21.00 17.57
C ILE A 231 -16.30 -20.60 18.53
N VAL A 232 -15.47 -21.56 18.94
CA VAL A 232 -14.37 -21.31 19.89
C VAL A 232 -13.14 -22.10 19.48
N SER A 233 -11.96 -21.50 19.62
CA SER A 233 -10.69 -22.18 19.40
C SER A 233 -10.12 -22.70 20.71
N LYS A 234 -9.58 -23.94 20.70
CA LYS A 234 -8.80 -24.47 21.82
C LYS A 234 -7.49 -23.70 22.07
N GLU A 235 -7.02 -22.96 21.07
CA GLU A 235 -5.79 -22.16 21.13
C GLU A 235 -6.06 -20.69 21.53
N ASP A 236 -7.31 -20.31 21.82
CA ASP A 236 -7.62 -18.95 22.25
C ASP A 236 -7.05 -18.70 23.67
N LYS A 237 -6.17 -17.70 23.76
CA LYS A 237 -5.49 -17.31 25.00
C LYS A 237 -6.24 -16.23 25.79
N LEU A 238 -7.22 -15.58 25.17
CA LEU A 238 -8.04 -14.55 25.81
C LEU A 238 -9.27 -15.18 26.46
N ILE A 239 -9.90 -16.14 25.78
CA ILE A 239 -11.12 -16.81 26.20
C ILE A 239 -10.87 -18.33 26.27
N SER A 240 -10.97 -18.90 27.48
CA SER A 240 -10.81 -20.35 27.65
C SER A 240 -12.02 -21.10 27.08
N CYS A 241 -11.74 -22.01 26.15
CA CYS A 241 -12.73 -22.93 25.57
C CYS A 241 -13.37 -23.83 26.63
N GLU A 242 -12.60 -24.28 27.63
CA GLU A 242 -13.12 -25.13 28.71
C GLU A 242 -14.11 -24.37 29.59
N ASN A 243 -13.79 -23.12 29.94
CA ASN A 243 -14.69 -22.28 30.73
C ASN A 243 -16.00 -22.03 29.99
N LEU A 244 -15.94 -21.80 28.68
CA LEU A 244 -17.14 -21.59 27.87
C LEU A 244 -17.98 -22.88 27.77
N ASN A 245 -17.34 -24.03 27.53
CA ASN A 245 -18.04 -25.32 27.43
C ASN A 245 -18.74 -25.70 28.74
N ASN A 246 -18.06 -25.53 29.87
CA ASN A 246 -18.59 -25.85 31.20
C ASN A 246 -19.77 -24.95 31.57
N ARG A 247 -19.71 -23.65 31.21
CA ARG A 247 -20.76 -22.68 31.57
C ARG A 247 -21.98 -22.74 30.68
N LEU A 248 -21.79 -23.00 29.39
CA LEU A 248 -22.90 -23.08 28.45
C LEU A 248 -23.56 -24.47 28.40
N ASN A 249 -23.09 -25.44 29.19
CA ASN A 249 -23.40 -26.86 29.01
C ASN A 249 -23.36 -27.21 27.51
N LEU A 250 -22.32 -26.74 26.78
CA LEU A 250 -22.11 -27.02 25.35
C LEU A 250 -21.73 -28.49 25.11
N THR A 251 -22.24 -29.40 25.93
CA THR A 251 -22.69 -30.70 25.44
C THR A 251 -23.88 -30.47 24.52
N ILE A 252 -23.65 -29.79 23.39
CA ILE A 252 -24.43 -30.09 22.20
C ILE A 252 -24.25 -31.58 22.02
N ASN A 253 -25.36 -32.26 22.24
CA ASN A 253 -25.79 -33.49 21.62
C ASN A 253 -25.46 -33.50 20.11
N ILE A 254 -24.18 -33.55 19.75
CA ILE A 254 -23.73 -34.05 18.44
C ILE A 254 -24.16 -35.52 18.31
N LYS A 255 -24.51 -36.19 19.44
CA LYS A 255 -25.11 -37.52 19.47
C LYS A 255 -26.62 -37.58 19.12
N ASN A 256 -27.40 -36.51 19.31
CA ASN A 256 -28.86 -36.52 19.06
C ASN A 256 -29.32 -35.61 17.91
N PHE A 257 -28.43 -35.26 16.97
CA PHE A 257 -28.86 -34.96 15.60
C PHE A 257 -29.22 -36.31 14.94
N ASN A 258 -30.45 -36.77 15.18
CA ASN A 258 -30.92 -38.10 14.80
C ASN A 258 -30.66 -38.44 13.32
N GLN A 259 -29.83 -39.46 13.17
CA GLN A 259 -29.39 -40.35 12.08
C GLN A 259 -30.17 -40.51 10.75
N LYS A 260 -31.25 -39.78 10.42
CA LYS A 260 -31.97 -39.96 9.13
C LYS A 260 -31.73 -38.90 8.06
N ASN A 261 -31.27 -37.69 8.41
CA ASN A 261 -31.03 -36.61 7.43
C ASN A 261 -29.53 -36.38 7.11
N ASN A 262 -28.66 -37.34 7.48
CA ASN A 262 -27.21 -37.16 7.51
C ASN A 262 -26.50 -37.08 6.14
N LEU A 263 -27.13 -37.42 5.02
CA LEU A 263 -26.38 -37.46 3.75
C LEU A 263 -26.16 -36.07 3.10
N PHE A 264 -27.05 -35.11 3.34
CA PHE A 264 -26.99 -33.79 2.68
C PHE A 264 -26.15 -32.78 3.46
N PHE A 265 -26.32 -32.70 4.79
CA PHE A 265 -25.60 -31.75 5.64
C PHE A 265 -24.18 -32.17 5.99
N GLN A 266 -23.87 -33.47 6.18
CA GLN A 266 -22.47 -33.91 6.35
C GLN A 266 -21.64 -33.61 5.11
N LYS A 267 -22.19 -33.75 3.90
CA LYS A 267 -21.49 -33.39 2.66
C LYS A 267 -21.19 -31.89 2.60
N ILE A 268 -22.08 -31.03 3.07
CA ILE A 268 -21.88 -29.57 3.05
C ILE A 268 -20.93 -29.13 4.15
N GLN A 269 -21.10 -29.62 5.38
CA GLN A 269 -20.26 -29.24 6.53
C GLN A 269 -18.85 -29.81 6.41
N LEU A 270 -18.68 -31.07 5.94
CA LEU A 270 -17.36 -31.59 5.59
C LEU A 270 -16.80 -30.86 4.36
N LYS A 271 -17.55 -30.60 3.28
CA LYS A 271 -16.97 -29.84 2.16
C LYS A 271 -16.60 -28.41 2.52
N ILE A 272 -17.32 -27.73 3.41
CA ILE A 272 -17.05 -26.36 3.85
C ILE A 272 -15.95 -26.33 4.91
N ILE A 273 -16.00 -27.18 5.94
CA ILE A 273 -14.93 -27.28 6.95
C ILE A 273 -13.66 -27.83 6.31
N GLN A 274 -13.73 -28.77 5.38
CA GLN A 274 -12.59 -29.27 4.63
C GLN A 274 -12.15 -28.25 3.57
N LYS A 275 -13.03 -27.43 2.97
CA LYS A 275 -12.59 -26.26 2.18
C LYS A 275 -11.96 -25.18 3.04
N ILE A 276 -12.46 -24.90 4.24
CA ILE A 276 -11.96 -23.84 5.11
C ILE A 276 -10.67 -24.30 5.79
N THR A 277 -10.59 -25.53 6.28
CA THR A 277 -9.34 -26.12 6.78
C THR A 277 -8.36 -26.32 5.63
N ASN A 278 -8.77 -26.77 4.45
CA ASN A 278 -7.88 -26.75 3.28
C ASN A 278 -7.52 -25.32 2.90
N LEU A 279 -8.38 -24.30 2.98
CA LEU A 279 -8.02 -22.91 2.67
C LEU A 279 -7.14 -22.29 3.76
N ILE A 280 -7.24 -22.72 5.01
CA ILE A 280 -6.38 -22.29 6.12
C ILE A 280 -5.04 -23.02 6.04
N ILE A 281 -5.03 -24.33 5.75
CA ILE A 281 -3.83 -25.15 5.54
C ILE A 281 -3.13 -24.70 4.25
N ILE A 282 -3.85 -24.52 3.14
CA ILE A 282 -3.38 -23.91 1.89
C ILE A 282 -2.99 -22.47 2.13
N ARG A 283 -3.69 -21.64 2.93
CA ARG A 283 -3.20 -20.29 3.29
C ARG A 283 -1.95 -20.35 4.14
N LYS A 284 -1.81 -21.30 5.09
CA LYS A 284 -0.61 -21.50 5.91
C LYS A 284 0.53 -22.01 5.05
N TYR A 285 0.25 -22.91 4.11
CA TYR A 285 1.19 -23.52 3.19
C TYR A 285 1.61 -22.52 2.11
N ILE A 286 0.70 -21.75 1.54
CA ILE A 286 0.94 -20.60 0.67
C ILE A 286 1.63 -19.50 1.46
N LYS A 287 1.29 -19.17 2.71
CA LYS A 287 2.07 -18.21 3.52
C LYS A 287 3.47 -18.72 3.79
N LYS A 288 3.65 -20.02 4.05
CA LYS A 288 4.95 -20.65 4.31
C LYS A 288 5.77 -20.78 3.03
N MET A 289 5.13 -21.08 1.90
CA MET A 289 5.72 -21.18 0.57
C MET A 289 6.01 -19.79 0.03
N MET A 290 5.10 -18.83 0.13
CA MET A 290 5.32 -17.40 -0.12
C MET A 290 6.35 -16.84 0.84
N ARG A 291 6.44 -17.23 2.12
CA ARG A 291 7.58 -16.82 2.97
C ARG A 291 8.88 -17.48 2.55
N LYS A 292 8.88 -18.73 2.10
CA LYS A 292 10.06 -19.38 1.52
C LYS A 292 10.45 -18.78 0.17
N ILE A 293 9.48 -18.35 -0.64
CA ILE A 293 9.66 -17.71 -1.94
C ILE A 293 10.05 -16.26 -1.73
N ILE A 294 9.41 -15.49 -0.85
CA ILE A 294 9.79 -14.14 -0.42
C ILE A 294 11.13 -14.19 0.28
N ASN A 295 11.45 -15.20 1.09
CA ASN A 295 12.78 -15.35 1.67
C ASN A 295 13.80 -15.83 0.63
N LYS A 296 13.44 -16.65 -0.36
CA LYS A 296 14.33 -17.01 -1.50
C LYS A 296 14.49 -15.86 -2.48
N ILE A 297 13.48 -15.03 -2.65
CA ILE A 297 13.44 -13.83 -3.48
C ILE A 297 14.11 -12.70 -2.72
N GLN A 298 13.97 -12.57 -1.40
CA GLN A 298 14.76 -11.67 -0.55
C GLN A 298 16.18 -12.17 -0.44
N TYR A 299 16.45 -13.48 -0.35
CA TYR A 299 17.82 -14.01 -0.47
C TYR A 299 18.35 -13.77 -1.89
N LYS A 300 17.56 -13.94 -2.95
CA LYS A 300 17.96 -13.62 -4.34
C LYS A 300 18.02 -12.12 -4.61
N ILE A 301 17.28 -11.27 -3.91
CA ILE A 301 17.26 -9.80 -4.02
C ILE A 301 18.32 -9.21 -3.11
N ILE A 302 18.69 -9.86 -2.00
CA ILE A 302 19.84 -9.51 -1.15
C ILE A 302 21.11 -10.01 -1.83
N ILE A 303 21.12 -11.22 -2.41
CA ILE A 303 22.19 -11.70 -3.29
C ILE A 303 22.23 -10.87 -4.57
N ASN A 304 21.12 -10.49 -5.21
CA ASN A 304 21.14 -9.61 -6.39
C ASN A 304 21.33 -8.14 -6.03
N LYS A 305 21.05 -7.67 -4.80
CA LYS A 305 21.45 -6.33 -4.32
C LYS A 305 22.90 -6.33 -3.93
N GLN A 306 23.43 -7.38 -3.30
CA GLN A 306 24.85 -7.53 -3.01
C GLN A 306 25.64 -7.78 -4.30
N LEU A 307 25.10 -8.53 -5.26
CA LEU A 307 25.67 -8.72 -6.59
C LEU A 307 25.48 -7.47 -7.44
N MET A 308 24.38 -6.72 -7.34
CA MET A 308 24.23 -5.39 -7.95
C MET A 308 25.11 -4.34 -7.27
N ILE A 309 25.36 -4.42 -5.97
CA ILE A 309 26.28 -3.54 -5.25
C ILE A 309 27.72 -3.95 -5.58
N ILE A 310 28.03 -5.23 -5.72
CA ILE A 310 29.35 -5.72 -6.17
C ILE A 310 29.54 -5.46 -7.67
N ILE A 311 28.49 -5.53 -8.50
CA ILE A 311 28.50 -5.15 -9.91
C ILE A 311 28.52 -3.63 -10.02
N GLN A 312 27.85 -2.85 -9.18
CA GLN A 312 27.92 -1.39 -9.15
C GLN A 312 29.28 -0.94 -8.61
N ILE A 313 29.84 -1.59 -7.59
CA ILE A 313 31.20 -1.33 -7.08
C ILE A 313 32.23 -1.78 -8.12
N LYS A 314 32.09 -2.94 -8.77
CA LYS A 314 32.95 -3.35 -9.90
C LYS A 314 32.76 -2.43 -11.10
N MET A 315 31.55 -1.97 -11.40
CA MET A 315 31.24 -1.01 -12.47
C MET A 315 31.72 0.39 -12.09
N ILE A 316 31.78 0.77 -10.82
CA ILE A 316 32.36 2.02 -10.32
C ILE A 316 33.89 1.92 -10.30
N ILE A 317 34.47 0.74 -10.02
CA ILE A 317 35.91 0.48 -10.15
C ILE A 317 36.32 0.42 -11.62
N ILE A 318 35.52 -0.21 -12.49
CA ILE A 318 35.70 -0.26 -13.94
C ILE A 318 35.43 1.13 -14.56
N ALA A 319 34.39 1.85 -14.12
CA ALA A 319 34.11 3.21 -14.53
C ALA A 319 35.13 4.19 -13.98
N ASN A 320 35.69 4.02 -12.78
CA ASN A 320 36.81 4.82 -12.30
C ASN A 320 38.09 4.51 -13.10
N ASN A 321 38.31 3.27 -13.57
CA ASN A 321 39.39 2.94 -14.50
C ASN A 321 39.16 3.49 -15.93
N ILE A 322 37.91 3.64 -16.37
CA ILE A 322 37.55 4.22 -17.68
C ILE A 322 37.55 5.75 -17.61
N ILE A 323 37.06 6.35 -16.52
CA ILE A 323 37.05 7.80 -16.27
C ILE A 323 38.48 8.28 -16.01
N THR A 324 39.31 7.56 -15.26
CA THR A 324 40.75 7.90 -15.16
C THR A 324 41.46 7.74 -16.51
N LYS A 325 41.15 6.71 -17.32
CA LYS A 325 41.70 6.60 -18.68
C LYS A 325 41.21 7.71 -19.62
N ILE A 326 39.94 8.11 -19.56
CA ILE A 326 39.39 9.22 -20.34
C ILE A 326 39.99 10.55 -19.86
N PHE A 327 40.15 10.75 -18.56
CA PHE A 327 40.76 11.95 -18.00
C PHE A 327 42.25 12.04 -18.34
N VAL A 328 42.99 10.93 -18.30
CA VAL A 328 44.38 10.84 -18.77
C VAL A 328 44.46 11.07 -20.28
N LEU A 329 43.55 10.53 -21.10
CA LEU A 329 43.50 10.80 -22.54
C LEU A 329 43.17 12.27 -22.86
N ILE A 330 42.27 12.90 -22.09
CA ILE A 330 41.97 14.33 -22.20
C ILE A 330 43.18 15.17 -21.78
N LEU A 331 43.85 14.81 -20.67
CA LEU A 331 45.05 15.49 -20.21
C LEU A 331 46.20 15.36 -21.22
N ILE A 332 46.40 14.17 -21.80
CA ILE A 332 47.38 13.93 -22.87
C ILE A 332 47.02 14.75 -24.12
N LYS A 333 45.74 14.83 -24.52
CA LYS A 333 45.31 15.69 -25.64
C LYS A 333 45.57 17.17 -25.36
N ILE A 334 45.30 17.65 -24.14
CA ILE A 334 45.58 19.03 -23.73
C ILE A 334 47.09 19.30 -23.75
N ILE A 335 47.92 18.39 -23.23
CA ILE A 335 49.38 18.52 -23.25
C ILE A 335 49.91 18.53 -24.69
N ILE A 336 49.40 17.65 -25.57
CA ILE A 336 49.76 17.65 -27.00
C ILE A 336 49.39 18.98 -27.66
N ILE A 337 48.20 19.52 -27.39
CA ILE A 337 47.77 20.83 -27.91
C ILE A 337 48.71 21.95 -27.41
N ILE A 338 49.07 21.95 -26.13
CA ILE A 338 50.01 22.92 -25.55
C ILE A 338 51.39 22.81 -26.24
N ILE A 339 51.91 21.60 -26.45
CA ILE A 339 53.18 21.38 -27.14
C ILE A 339 53.11 21.87 -28.60
N ILE A 340 51.99 21.64 -29.29
CA ILE A 340 51.77 22.15 -30.65
C ILE A 340 51.76 23.68 -30.66
N ILE A 341 51.04 24.31 -29.73
CA ILE A 341 51.00 25.78 -29.60
C ILE A 341 52.41 26.33 -29.32
N ILE A 342 53.17 25.72 -28.40
CA ILE A 342 54.55 26.13 -28.12
C ILE A 342 55.43 25.99 -29.37
N LYS A 343 55.32 24.88 -30.13
CA LYS A 343 56.04 24.72 -31.40
C LYS A 343 55.66 25.78 -32.43
N ILE A 344 54.38 26.14 -32.51
CA ILE A 344 53.90 27.21 -33.40
C ILE A 344 54.48 28.56 -32.96
N ILE A 345 54.44 28.89 -31.68
CA ILE A 345 55.01 30.13 -31.14
C ILE A 345 56.52 30.19 -31.41
N ILE A 346 57.26 29.12 -31.16
CA ILE A 346 58.69 29.04 -31.49
C ILE A 346 58.92 29.25 -32.98
N LYS A 347 58.10 28.63 -33.85
CA LYS A 347 58.20 28.80 -35.30
C LYS A 347 57.90 30.24 -35.72
N ILE A 348 56.91 30.89 -35.10
CA ILE A 348 56.60 32.31 -35.31
C ILE A 348 57.77 33.18 -34.84
N ILE A 349 58.37 32.91 -33.67
CA ILE A 349 59.54 33.65 -33.17
C ILE A 349 60.72 33.48 -34.12
N ILE A 350 60.99 32.26 -34.59
CA ILE A 350 62.03 31.99 -35.60
C ILE A 350 61.72 32.74 -36.90
N ILE A 351 60.45 32.76 -37.36
CA ILE A 351 60.03 33.54 -38.53
C ILE A 351 60.24 35.04 -38.29
N ILE A 352 59.91 35.57 -37.12
CA ILE A 352 60.10 36.99 -36.78
C ILE A 352 61.60 37.33 -36.74
N ILE A 353 62.44 36.49 -36.13
CA ILE A 353 63.90 36.65 -36.12
C ILE A 353 64.45 36.56 -37.54
N PHE A 354 63.99 35.58 -38.33
CA PHE A 354 64.35 35.42 -39.74
C PHE A 354 63.93 36.65 -40.55
N PHE A 355 62.72 37.18 -40.39
CA PHE A 355 62.27 38.41 -41.04
C PHE A 355 63.10 39.62 -40.58
N LYS A 356 63.50 39.69 -39.31
CA LYS A 356 64.37 40.76 -38.79
C LYS A 356 65.77 40.71 -39.43
N ILE A 357 66.30 39.51 -39.66
CA ILE A 357 67.58 39.27 -40.36
C ILE A 357 67.44 39.49 -41.89
N PHE A 358 66.35 39.02 -42.50
CA PHE A 358 66.08 39.06 -43.94
C PHE A 358 65.73 40.47 -44.42
N LYS A 359 65.02 41.28 -43.61
CA LYS A 359 64.75 42.71 -43.87
C LYS A 359 66.05 43.51 -44.00
N LYS A 360 67.11 43.11 -43.29
CA LYS A 360 68.45 43.74 -43.40
C LYS A 360 69.18 43.38 -44.72
N LYS A 361 68.95 42.19 -45.28
CA LYS A 361 69.52 41.76 -46.58
C LYS A 361 68.69 42.17 -47.81
N MET A 362 67.37 42.27 -47.70
CA MET A 362 66.46 42.67 -48.79
C MET A 362 66.61 44.15 -49.20
N ILE A 363 66.91 45.05 -48.26
CA ILE A 363 67.16 46.47 -48.59
C ILE A 363 68.33 46.62 -49.58
N ILE A 364 69.40 45.84 -49.40
CA ILE A 364 70.59 45.87 -50.26
C ILE A 364 70.27 45.33 -51.67
N ILE A 365 69.44 44.29 -51.76
CA ILE A 365 69.04 43.68 -53.04
C ILE A 365 68.08 44.59 -53.81
N ILE A 366 67.10 45.22 -53.14
CA ILE A 366 66.16 46.17 -53.76
C ILE A 366 66.90 47.37 -54.36
N THR A 367 67.92 47.91 -53.67
CA THR A 367 68.74 48.99 -54.24
C THR A 367 69.45 48.59 -55.53
N ARG A 368 69.94 47.35 -55.65
CA ARG A 368 70.58 46.85 -56.88
C ARG A 368 69.57 46.57 -57.99
N ILE A 369 68.40 46.03 -57.67
CA ILE A 369 67.32 45.79 -58.65
C ILE A 369 66.81 47.11 -59.24
N ASN A 370 66.64 48.17 -58.43
CA ASN A 370 66.20 49.47 -58.94
C ASN A 370 67.19 50.11 -59.92
N GLN A 371 68.50 49.89 -59.75
CA GLN A 371 69.51 50.31 -60.74
C GLN A 371 69.35 49.54 -62.06
N ILE A 372 69.10 48.22 -62.00
CA ILE A 372 68.90 47.39 -63.20
C ILE A 372 67.60 47.77 -63.94
N ILE A 373 66.50 48.05 -63.23
CA ILE A 373 65.23 48.45 -63.84
C ILE A 373 65.37 49.76 -64.63
N LYS A 374 66.11 50.75 -64.12
CA LYS A 374 66.36 52.01 -64.86
C LYS A 374 67.08 51.74 -66.19
N ILE A 375 68.05 50.84 -66.20
CA ILE A 375 68.77 50.46 -67.42
C ILE A 375 67.82 49.76 -68.41
N LEU A 376 66.95 48.86 -67.93
CA LEU A 376 66.01 48.14 -68.77
C LEU A 376 64.95 49.05 -69.42
N GLN A 377 64.46 50.06 -68.70
CA GLN A 377 63.49 51.04 -69.23
C GLN A 377 64.07 51.82 -70.42
N ILE A 378 65.34 52.20 -70.34
CA ILE A 378 66.05 52.86 -71.44
C ILE A 378 66.11 51.95 -72.67
N ILE A 379 66.41 50.65 -72.48
CA ILE A 379 66.47 49.67 -73.57
C ILE A 379 65.08 49.47 -74.21
N ILE A 380 64.02 49.36 -73.40
CA ILE A 380 62.65 49.18 -73.91
C ILE A 380 62.19 50.39 -74.72
N ALA A 381 62.49 51.61 -74.27
CA ALA A 381 62.17 52.81 -75.03
C ALA A 381 62.80 52.78 -76.43
N LEU A 382 64.06 52.34 -76.53
CA LEU A 382 64.76 52.18 -77.81
C LEU A 382 64.12 51.10 -78.71
N ILE A 383 63.66 49.98 -78.13
CA ILE A 383 62.96 48.92 -78.87
C ILE A 383 61.59 49.40 -79.36
N PHE A 384 60.84 50.13 -78.54
CA PHE A 384 59.51 50.62 -78.91
C PHE A 384 59.57 51.60 -80.10
N ILE A 385 60.58 52.47 -80.10
CA ILE A 385 60.89 53.33 -81.26
C ILE A 385 61.15 52.49 -82.52
N LYS A 386 61.78 51.32 -82.38
CA LYS A 386 62.06 50.40 -83.49
C LYS A 386 60.81 49.64 -83.96
N ILE A 387 59.91 49.27 -83.06
CA ILE A 387 58.64 48.61 -83.39
C ILE A 387 57.65 49.55 -84.06
N LEU A 388 57.55 50.81 -83.62
CA LEU A 388 56.73 51.83 -84.28
C LEU A 388 57.10 51.98 -85.76
N LYS A 389 58.40 51.91 -86.08
CA LYS A 389 58.88 51.87 -87.47
C LYS A 389 58.41 50.62 -88.24
N LEU A 390 58.28 49.47 -87.58
CA LEU A 390 57.80 48.22 -88.19
C LEU A 390 56.28 48.15 -88.35
N VAL A 391 55.49 48.73 -87.43
CA VAL A 391 54.03 48.81 -87.56
C VAL A 391 53.63 49.67 -88.77
N GLN A 392 54.37 50.75 -89.01
CA GLN A 392 54.21 51.54 -90.24
C GLN A 392 54.41 50.66 -91.50
N VAL A 393 55.37 49.73 -91.48
CA VAL A 393 55.62 48.78 -92.58
C VAL A 393 54.48 47.74 -92.72
N VAL A 394 53.91 47.25 -91.62
CA VAL A 394 52.81 46.26 -91.69
C VAL A 394 51.47 46.88 -92.08
N GLN A 395 51.18 48.14 -91.72
CA GLN A 395 50.01 48.86 -92.24
C GLN A 395 50.05 48.96 -93.77
N ILE A 396 51.24 49.18 -94.34
CA ILE A 396 51.48 49.16 -95.79
C ILE A 396 51.15 47.78 -96.39
N ILE A 397 51.46 46.68 -95.68
CA ILE A 397 51.18 45.30 -96.14
C ILE A 397 49.70 44.90 -95.95
N LYS A 398 48.99 45.41 -94.92
CA LYS A 398 47.55 45.13 -94.69
C LYS A 398 46.65 45.83 -95.73
N ILE A 399 47.07 46.98 -96.23
CA ILE A 399 46.48 47.61 -97.43
C ILE A 399 46.59 46.64 -98.63
N HIS A 400 47.65 45.83 -98.69
CA HIS A 400 47.89 44.88 -99.76
C HIS A 400 47.00 43.61 -99.71
N SER A 401 46.56 43.15 -98.53
CA SER A 401 45.65 41.99 -98.43
C SER A 401 44.16 42.33 -98.60
N LEU A 402 43.77 43.59 -98.34
CA LEU A 402 42.42 44.11 -98.67
C LEU A 402 42.12 44.12 -100.18
N ILE A 403 43.14 43.91 -101.02
CA ILE A 403 43.04 43.87 -102.49
C ILE A 403 42.72 42.45 -103.02
N LYS A 404 42.67 41.43 -102.14
CA LYS A 404 42.42 40.02 -102.54
C LYS A 404 41.04 39.46 -102.19
N THR A 405 40.17 40.24 -101.54
CA THR A 405 38.73 40.19 -101.85
C THR A 405 38.54 40.60 -103.31
#